data_AF-I6CYA9-F1
#
_entry.id   AF-I6CYA9-F1
#
_cell.length_a   1.000
_cell.length_b   1.000
_cell.length_c   1.000
_cell.angle_alpha   90.00
_cell.angle_beta   90.00
_cell.angle_gamma   90.00
#
_symmetry.space_group_name_H-M   'P 1'
#
loop_
_entity.id
_entity.type
_entity.pdbx_description
1 polymer ?
#
loop_
_entity_poly.entity_id
_entity_poly.type
_entity_poly.pdbx_seq_one_letter_code
_entity_poly.pdbx_strand_id
1 'polypeptide(L)' 'MLNTVKISSCELINADCLEFIWSLPENSVDLIVTDPPYFKVKPEGWDNQWKGDDDYLKWLDQCLAQFWRVLKPG' A
#
# COMPACT_ATOMS: atom_id res chain seq x y z
N MET A 1 15.70 -3.27 6.49
CA MET A 1 16.33 -3.47 5.17
C MET A 1 15.29 -4.20 4.33
N LEU A 2 14.86 -3.64 3.19
CA LEU A 2 13.83 -4.25 2.36
C LEU A 2 14.39 -5.54 1.73
N ASN A 3 13.70 -6.65 1.86
CA ASN A 3 14.09 -7.90 1.21
C ASN A 3 13.54 -7.87 -0.22
N THR A 4 14.36 -7.39 -1.16
CA THR A 4 13.98 -7.22 -2.57
C THR A 4 14.52 -8.36 -3.44
N VAL A 5 13.66 -8.96 -4.26
CA VAL A 5 14.01 -9.94 -5.29
C VAL A 5 13.76 -9.33 -6.67
N LYS A 6 14.73 -9.41 -7.57
CA LYS A 6 14.56 -9.01 -8.97
C LYS A 6 14.09 -10.20 -9.80
N ILE A 7 12.97 -10.04 -10.49
CA ILE A 7 12.37 -11.05 -11.37
C ILE A 7 12.20 -10.41 -12.75
N SER A 8 13.13 -10.70 -13.66
CA SER A 8 13.17 -10.07 -15.00
C SER A 8 13.18 -8.54 -14.90
N SER A 9 12.16 -7.85 -15.42
CA SER A 9 12.00 -6.39 -15.35
C SER A 9 11.21 -5.91 -14.14
N CYS A 10 10.90 -6.79 -13.19
CA CYS A 10 10.11 -6.50 -12.01
C CYS A 10 10.97 -6.55 -10.74
N GLU A 11 10.65 -5.69 -9.78
CA GLU A 11 11.17 -5.76 -8.42
C GLU A 11 10.04 -6.21 -7.48
N LEU A 12 10.25 -7.32 -6.78
CA LEU A 12 9.35 -7.81 -5.74
C LEU A 12 9.92 -7.42 -4.38
N ILE A 13 9.14 -6.68 -3.60
CA ILE A 13 9.59 -6.05 -2.37
C ILE A 13 8.79 -6.63 -1.21
N ASN A 14 9.46 -7.30 -0.28
CA ASN A 14 8.85 -7.78 0.95
C ASN A 14 8.95 -6.70 2.05
N ALA A 15 7.84 -6.01 2.27
CA ALA A 15 7.73 -4.90 3.21
C ALA A 15 6.26 -4.64 3.58
N ASP A 16 6.04 -3.83 4.62
CA ASP A 16 4.77 -3.13 4.79
C ASP A 16 4.60 -2.12 3.64
N CYS A 17 3.42 -2.09 3.02
CA CYS A 17 3.20 -1.29 1.83
C CYS A 17 3.18 0.22 2.12
N LEU A 18 2.73 0.64 3.31
CA LEU A 18 2.73 2.05 3.73
C LEU A 18 4.16 2.52 4.03
N GLU A 19 4.98 1.69 4.66
CA GLU A 19 6.40 2.01 4.85
C GLU A 19 7.15 2.10 3.52
N PHE A 20 6.89 1.17 2.60
CA PHE A 20 7.56 1.15 1.31
C PHE A 20 7.19 2.35 0.44
N ILE A 21 5.89 2.68 0.34
CA ILE A 21 5.45 3.76 -0.56
C ILE A 21 6.01 5.12 -0.11
N TRP A 22 6.29 5.34 1.18
CA TRP A 22 7.00 6.54 1.66
C TRP A 22 8.41 6.70 1.09
N SER A 23 9.08 5.61 0.72
CA SER A 23 10.40 5.67 0.09
C SER A 23 10.37 6.08 -1.38
N LEU A 24 9.20 6.01 -2.03
CA LEU A 24 9.06 6.36 -3.44
C LEU A 24 9.02 7.89 -3.63
N PRO A 25 9.68 8.42 -4.68
CA PRO A 25 9.57 9.84 -5.02
C PRO A 25 8.13 10.24 -5.36
N GLU A 26 7.85 11.54 -5.28
CA GLU A 26 6.59 12.08 -5.77
C GLU A 26 6.50 11.95 -7.30
N ASN A 27 5.29 11.79 -7.85
CA ASN A 27 5.06 11.70 -9.30
C ASN A 27 5.97 10.67 -10.02
N SER A 28 6.25 9.53 -9.40
CA SER A 28 7.15 8.50 -9.94
C SER A 28 6.43 7.29 -10.55
N VAL A 29 5.13 7.13 -10.30
CA VAL A 29 4.33 5.97 -10.71
C VAL A 29 3.30 6.37 -11.76
N ASP A 30 3.19 5.60 -12.84
CA ASP A 30 2.21 5.83 -13.91
C ASP A 30 0.84 5.19 -13.64
N LEU A 31 0.83 4.03 -12.96
CA LEU A 31 -0.38 3.28 -12.62
C LEU A 31 -0.22 2.59 -11.27
N ILE A 32 -1.25 2.71 -10.43
CA ILE A 32 -1.37 1.98 -9.18
C ILE A 32 -2.48 0.96 -9.34
N VAL A 33 -2.16 -0.32 -9.11
CA VAL A 33 -3.14 -1.40 -9.01
C VAL A 33 -3.06 -1.93 -7.58
N THR A 34 -4.19 -1.91 -6.88
CA THR A 34 -4.26 -2.27 -5.46
C THR A 34 -5.48 -3.14 -5.19
N ASP A 35 -5.31 -4.10 -4.29
CA ASP A 35 -6.35 -4.94 -3.71
C ASP A 35 -6.13 -4.92 -2.18
N PRO A 36 -6.47 -3.80 -1.51
CA PRO A 36 -6.19 -3.62 -0.10
C PRO A 36 -7.12 -4.49 0.75
N PRO A 37 -6.85 -4.67 2.05
CA PRO A 37 -7.81 -5.25 2.97
C PRO A 37 -9.17 -4.53 2.94
N TYR A 38 -10.25 -5.30 3.05
CA TYR A 38 -11.63 -4.84 2.92
C TYR A 38 -12.38 -4.77 4.25
N PHE A 39 -11.69 -4.99 5.36
CA PHE A 39 -12.23 -4.93 6.73
C PHE A 39 -13.27 -6.02 7.02
N LYS A 40 -12.81 -7.10 7.66
CA LYS A 40 -13.64 -8.23 8.14
C LYS A 40 -14.36 -9.01 7.04
N VAL A 41 -13.85 -8.96 5.81
CA VAL A 41 -14.34 -9.79 4.69
C VAL A 41 -13.66 -11.16 4.70
N LYS A 42 -12.39 -11.18 5.08
CA LYS A 42 -11.52 -12.36 5.15
C LYS A 42 -11.26 -12.73 6.62
N PRO A 43 -11.15 -14.02 6.99
CA PRO A 43 -10.93 -14.42 8.38
C PRO A 43 -9.50 -14.18 8.89
N GLU A 44 -8.56 -13.84 8.00
CA GLU A 44 -7.15 -13.66 8.33
C GLU A 44 -6.89 -12.39 9.15
N GLY A 45 -5.87 -12.44 10.02
CA GLY A 45 -5.55 -11.35 10.93
C GLY A 45 -5.24 -10.02 10.23
N TRP A 46 -4.70 -10.04 9.01
CA TRP A 46 -4.40 -8.84 8.24
C TRP A 46 -5.67 -8.08 7.79
N ASP A 47 -6.82 -8.73 7.68
CA ASP A 47 -8.09 -8.09 7.32
C ASP A 47 -8.94 -7.70 8.55
N ASN A 48 -8.50 -8.10 9.74
CA ASN A 48 -9.23 -7.93 11.01
C ASN A 48 -8.42 -7.14 12.06
N GLN A 49 -7.34 -6.49 11.65
CA GLN A 49 -6.40 -5.82 12.55
C GLN A 49 -6.92 -4.52 13.18
N TRP A 50 -7.99 -3.93 12.62
CA TRP A 50 -8.57 -2.67 13.11
C TRP A 50 -9.65 -2.89 14.17
N LYS A 51 -9.69 -2.02 15.19
CA LYS A 51 -10.69 -2.11 16.27
C LYS A 51 -12.12 -1.83 15.78
N GLY A 52 -12.23 -0.91 14.83
CA GLY A 52 -13.49 -0.45 14.25
C GLY A 52 -13.27 0.10 12.84
N ASP A 53 -14.37 0.46 12.20
CA ASP A 53 -14.41 1.10 10.89
C ASP A 53 -13.64 2.43 10.86
N ASP A 54 -13.75 3.26 11.89
CA ASP A 54 -12.98 4.52 11.99
C ASP A 54 -11.46 4.29 11.92
N ASP A 55 -10.94 3.25 12.57
CA ASP A 55 -9.52 2.92 12.55
C ASP A 55 -9.09 2.38 11.17
N TYR A 56 -9.97 1.62 10.51
CA TYR A 56 -9.76 1.15 9.13
C TYR A 56 -9.74 2.30 8.12
N LEU A 57 -10.70 3.22 8.21
CA LEU A 57 -10.79 4.39 7.33
C LEU A 57 -9.58 5.31 7.48
N LYS A 58 -9.09 5.54 8.70
CA LYS A 58 -7.85 6.29 8.94
C LYS A 58 -6.63 5.64 8.29
N TRP A 59 -6.54 4.32 8.31
CA TRP A 59 -5.49 3.59 7.62
C TRP A 59 -5.62 3.72 6.10
N LEU A 60 -6.85 3.59 5.57
CA LEU A 60 -7.11 3.72 4.14
C LEU A 60 -6.81 5.14 3.62
N ASP A 61 -7.11 6.18 4.40
CA ASP A 61 -6.77 7.57 4.08
C ASP A 61 -5.25 7.75 3.92
N GLN A 62 -4.43 7.08 4.74
CA GLN A 62 -2.97 7.12 4.60
C GLN A 62 -2.52 6.50 3.28
N CYS A 63 -3.11 5.37 2.90
CA CYS A 63 -2.85 4.72 1.61
C CYS A 63 -3.20 5.66 0.46
N LEU A 64 -4.41 6.22 0.45
CA LEU A 64 -4.90 7.11 -0.62
C LEU A 64 -4.07 8.39 -0.75
N ALA A 65 -3.64 8.98 0.37
CA ALA A 65 -2.75 10.15 0.36
C ALA A 65 -1.40 9.82 -0.29
N GLN A 66 -0.84 8.64 -0.02
CA GLN A 66 0.40 8.20 -0.64
C GLN A 66 0.22 7.85 -2.12
N PHE A 67 -0.89 7.22 -2.49
CA PHE A 67 -1.22 6.93 -3.89
C PHE A 67 -1.27 8.22 -4.70
N TRP A 68 -1.96 9.24 -4.19
CA TRP A 68 -1.99 10.56 -4.82
C TRP A 68 -0.60 11.17 -4.97
N ARG A 69 0.24 11.12 -3.93
CA ARG A 69 1.59 11.71 -3.93
C ARG A 69 2.51 11.07 -4.98
N VAL A 70 2.49 9.74 -5.11
CA VAL A 70 3.42 9.03 -6.00
C VAL A 70 2.92 8.93 -7.44
N LEU A 71 1.61 9.06 -7.67
CA LEU A 71 1.04 9.02 -9.02
C LEU A 71 1.42 10.28 -9.79
N LYS A 72 1.84 10.11 -11.04
CA LYS A 72 2.12 11.25 -11.94
C LYS A 72 0.86 12.07 -12.21
N PRO A 73 0.98 13.41 -12.37
CA PRO A 73 -0.14 14.22 -12.84
C PRO A 73 -0.50 13.82 -14.27
N GLY A 74 -1.80 13.76 -14.55
CA GLY A 74 -2.35 13.52 -15.89
C GLY A 74 -2.34 14.76 -16.78
#